data_AF-A0A348PQQ9-F1
#
_entry.id   AF-A0A348PQQ9-F1
#
_cell.length_a   1.000
_cell.length_b   1.000
_cell.length_c   1.000
_cell.angle_alpha   90.00
_cell.angle_beta   90.00
_cell.angle_gamma   90.00
#
_symmetry.space_group_name_H-M   'P 1'
#
loop_
_entity.id
_entity.type
_entity.pdbx_description
1 polymer ?
#
loop_
_entity_poly.entity_id
_entity_poly.type
_entity_poly.pdbx_seq_one_letter_code
_entity_poly.pdbx_strand_id
1 'polypeptide(L)'
;MKNKMKLLMAMTFAGVISFTSCKKDSANTMDPMSMEIATEEASVRLANSGYQEEITNELISANGQEYYTEGTIEYKSGNEVLAVVNFETNSNENASLIQNGISTEFDLKKKKQGSKYKKVIIKPLVKTDDCDYIVAGIIKYFDYKTGAYLATIDYGNGTCDEWATKTWPAGSEGDKTWSAGTKTFSLDEWKSGGKK
;
A
#
# COMPACT_ATOMS: atom_id res chain seq x y z
N MET A 1 -66.11 46.14 43.97
CA MET A 1 -65.79 46.71 42.64
C MET A 1 -65.17 45.61 41.78
N LYS A 2 -65.65 45.48 40.53
CA LYS A 2 -64.95 45.18 39.26
C LYS A 2 -63.68 44.30 39.30
N ASN A 3 -63.36 43.41 38.37
CA ASN A 3 -64.03 42.66 37.30
C ASN A 3 -62.91 41.73 36.76
N LYS A 4 -63.26 40.50 36.38
CA LYS A 4 -62.69 39.62 35.34
C LYS A 4 -61.28 39.92 34.76
N MET A 5 -60.44 38.88 34.67
CA MET A 5 -59.73 38.52 33.43
C MET A 5 -59.25 37.05 33.47
N LYS A 6 -59.74 36.22 32.54
CA LYS A 6 -59.09 34.97 32.14
C LYS A 6 -57.98 35.32 31.15
N LEU A 7 -56.81 34.68 31.21
CA LEU A 7 -55.99 34.47 30.01
C LEU A 7 -55.12 33.22 30.15
N LEU A 8 -55.17 32.41 29.09
CA LEU A 8 -54.46 31.14 28.92
C LEU A 8 -52.95 31.31 28.99
N MET A 9 -52.27 30.32 29.56
CA MET A 9 -50.85 30.08 29.28
C MET A 9 -50.71 28.63 28.81
N ALA A 10 -50.59 28.48 27.49
CA ALA A 10 -50.17 27.23 26.86
C ALA A 10 -48.67 27.07 27.10
N MET A 11 -48.25 25.96 27.72
CA MET A 11 -46.85 25.53 27.73
C MET A 11 -46.71 24.23 26.95
N THR A 12 -46.29 24.46 25.71
CA THR A 12 -45.56 23.62 24.76
C THR A 12 -44.98 22.30 25.27
N PHE A 13 -45.39 21.24 24.57
CA PHE A 13 -44.69 19.97 24.36
C PHE A 13 -43.21 20.21 24.00
N ALA A 14 -42.29 19.68 24.79
CA ALA A 14 -40.89 19.48 24.39
C ALA A 14 -40.59 17.99 24.49
N GLY A 15 -40.94 17.27 23.41
CA GLY A 15 -40.46 15.90 23.21
C GLY A 15 -38.96 15.94 22.98
N VAL A 16 -38.19 15.36 23.89
CA VAL A 16 -36.76 15.15 23.71
C VAL A 16 -36.60 14.02 22.70
N ILE A 17 -36.54 14.35 21.42
CA ILE A 17 -36.07 13.43 20.40
C ILE A 17 -34.57 13.33 20.60
N SER A 18 -34.14 12.30 21.33
CA SER A 18 -32.74 11.88 21.36
C SER A 18 -32.40 11.41 19.95
N PHE A 19 -31.83 12.29 19.13
CA PHE A 19 -31.13 11.86 17.93
C PHE A 19 -29.91 11.06 18.41
N THR A 20 -30.06 9.74 18.50
CA THR A 20 -28.92 8.85 18.35
C THR A 20 -28.36 9.15 16.98
N SER A 21 -27.39 10.05 16.93
CA SER A 21 -26.53 10.23 15.78
C SER A 21 -25.86 8.89 15.56
N CYS A 22 -26.48 8.04 14.74
CA CYS A 22 -25.74 7.05 14.00
C CYS A 22 -24.58 7.82 13.39
N LYS A 23 -23.36 7.57 13.88
CA LYS A 23 -22.15 7.92 13.14
C LYS A 23 -22.37 7.27 11.78
N LYS A 24 -22.83 8.07 10.83
CA LYS A 24 -22.86 7.76 9.43
C LYS A 24 -21.45 7.32 9.12
N ASP A 25 -21.27 6.03 8.85
CA ASP A 25 -20.01 5.49 8.34
C ASP A 25 -19.54 6.47 7.28
N SER A 26 -18.41 7.09 7.56
CA SER A 26 -17.84 8.17 6.77
C SER A 26 -17.79 7.70 5.33
N ALA A 27 -18.61 8.35 4.51
CA ALA A 27 -18.72 8.18 3.08
C ALA A 27 -17.35 7.92 2.47
N ASN A 28 -17.23 6.84 1.67
CA ASN A 28 -16.19 6.54 0.68
C ASN A 28 -15.12 7.64 0.47
N THR A 29 -14.31 7.93 1.48
CA THR A 29 -13.12 8.75 1.30
C THR A 29 -12.06 7.79 0.84
N MET A 30 -11.89 7.76 -0.49
CA MET A 30 -10.83 7.03 -1.16
C MET A 30 -9.50 7.19 -0.41
N ASP A 31 -8.80 6.08 -0.19
CA ASP A 31 -7.47 6.13 0.39
C ASP A 31 -6.58 7.04 -0.48
N PRO A 32 -5.94 8.07 0.08
CA PRO A 32 -5.17 9.03 -0.72
C PRO A 32 -3.93 8.41 -1.38
N MET A 33 -3.61 7.15 -1.08
CA MET A 33 -2.54 6.38 -1.71
C MET A 33 -3.06 5.37 -2.73
N SER A 34 -4.37 5.21 -2.91
CA SER A 34 -4.96 4.14 -3.73
C SER A 34 -4.41 4.10 -5.14
N MET A 35 -4.43 5.24 -5.84
CA MET A 35 -3.92 5.36 -7.21
C MET A 35 -2.41 5.14 -7.31
N GLU A 36 -1.64 5.60 -6.31
CA GLU A 36 -0.18 5.39 -6.30
C GLU A 36 0.12 3.90 -6.25
N ILE A 37 -0.56 3.18 -5.35
CA ILE A 37 -0.36 1.76 -5.08
C ILE A 37 -0.86 0.88 -6.22
N ALA A 38 -2.00 1.25 -6.81
CA ALA A 38 -2.64 0.45 -7.86
C ALA A 38 -2.00 0.63 -9.25
N THR A 39 -1.15 1.64 -9.44
CA THR A 39 -0.44 1.93 -10.69
C THR A 39 1.06 1.72 -10.59
N GLU A 40 1.49 0.91 -9.62
CA GLU A 40 2.88 0.48 -9.51
C GLU A 40 3.34 -0.30 -10.74
N GLU A 41 4.64 -0.20 -11.02
CA GLU A 41 5.28 -0.91 -12.13
C GLU A 41 6.12 -2.05 -11.57
N ALA A 42 6.02 -3.22 -12.20
CA ALA A 42 6.78 -4.39 -11.80
C ALA A 42 8.30 -4.18 -11.99
N SER A 43 9.06 -4.68 -11.01
CA SER A 43 10.51 -4.86 -11.12
C SER A 43 10.85 -6.06 -11.98
N VAL A 44 10.12 -7.17 -11.80
CA VAL A 44 10.34 -8.45 -12.50
C VAL A 44 9.08 -8.80 -13.29
N ARG A 45 9.26 -9.20 -14.55
CA ARG A 45 8.17 -9.72 -15.40
C ARG A 45 8.45 -11.17 -15.77
N LEU A 46 7.50 -12.05 -15.49
CA LEU A 46 7.59 -13.49 -15.80
C LEU A 46 6.44 -13.89 -16.73
N ALA A 47 6.59 -14.99 -17.47
CA ALA A 47 5.54 -15.42 -18.39
C ALA A 47 4.29 -15.94 -17.66
N ASN A 48 4.48 -16.73 -16.59
CA ASN A 48 3.38 -17.41 -15.91
C ASN A 48 3.48 -17.30 -14.38
N SER A 49 2.33 -17.34 -13.73
CA SER A 49 2.16 -17.52 -12.29
C SER A 49 2.60 -18.91 -11.84
N GLY A 50 2.69 -19.11 -10.52
CA GLY A 50 3.12 -20.41 -9.95
C GLY A 50 4.62 -20.66 -10.00
N TYR A 51 5.41 -19.60 -10.24
CA TYR A 51 6.86 -19.63 -10.05
C TYR A 51 7.21 -19.87 -8.58
N GLN A 52 8.42 -20.34 -8.35
CA GLN A 52 9.01 -20.50 -7.02
C GLN A 52 10.06 -19.42 -6.80
N GLU A 53 10.11 -18.88 -5.59
CA GLU A 53 11.20 -17.99 -5.17
C GLU A 53 12.20 -18.78 -4.33
N GLU A 54 13.47 -18.62 -4.65
CA GLU A 54 14.58 -19.23 -3.90
C GLU A 54 15.59 -18.15 -3.52
N ILE A 55 15.86 -18.03 -2.22
CA ILE A 55 16.92 -17.14 -1.72
C ILE A 55 18.23 -17.93 -1.76
N THR A 56 19.07 -17.62 -2.74
CA THR A 56 20.35 -18.33 -2.93
C THR A 56 21.51 -17.68 -2.20
N ASN A 57 21.40 -16.38 -1.90
CA ASN A 57 22.28 -15.66 -0.98
C ASN A 57 21.43 -14.87 0.03
N GLU A 58 21.85 -14.86 1.30
CA GLU A 58 21.12 -14.22 2.40
C GLU A 58 20.76 -12.76 2.09
N LEU A 59 19.50 -12.40 2.35
CA LEU A 59 19.00 -11.03 2.16
C LEU A 59 19.35 -10.18 3.37
N ILE A 60 20.27 -9.22 3.20
CA ILE A 60 20.77 -8.37 4.28
C ILE A 60 20.41 -6.92 4.01
N SER A 61 19.89 -6.24 5.04
CA SER A 61 19.73 -4.78 5.06
C SER A 61 20.81 -4.16 5.94
N ALA A 62 21.89 -3.67 5.32
CA ALA A 62 22.99 -3.03 6.04
C ALA A 62 22.70 -1.54 6.31
N ASN A 63 23.45 -0.95 7.25
CA ASN A 63 23.51 0.51 7.47
C ASN A 63 22.14 1.18 7.72
N GLY A 64 21.22 0.47 8.38
CA GLY A 64 19.88 0.97 8.70
C GLY A 64 19.00 1.27 7.47
N GLN A 65 19.33 0.68 6.31
CA GLN A 65 18.50 0.81 5.11
C GLN A 65 17.22 -0.02 5.24
N GLU A 66 16.15 0.45 4.59
CA GLU A 66 14.82 -0.17 4.60
C GLU A 66 14.65 -1.25 3.51
N TYR A 67 15.66 -1.46 2.68
CA TYR A 67 15.72 -2.39 1.55
C TYR A 67 16.94 -3.30 1.69
N TYR A 68 16.99 -4.38 0.92
CA TYR A 68 18.15 -5.27 0.89
C TYR A 68 19.32 -4.62 0.15
N THR A 69 20.47 -4.62 0.80
CA THR A 69 21.75 -4.16 0.25
C THR A 69 22.63 -5.33 -0.19
N GLU A 70 22.30 -6.55 0.22
CA GLU A 70 22.98 -7.78 -0.16
C GLU A 70 21.98 -8.92 -0.33
N GLY A 71 22.35 -9.88 -1.17
CA GLY A 71 21.65 -11.14 -1.33
C GLY A 71 21.12 -11.37 -2.75
N THR A 72 20.55 -12.55 -2.96
CA THR A 72 20.10 -12.99 -4.28
C THR A 72 18.77 -13.71 -4.16
N ILE A 73 17.83 -13.34 -5.03
CA ILE A 73 16.54 -14.02 -5.20
C ILE A 73 16.49 -14.59 -6.62
N GLU A 74 16.29 -15.90 -6.73
CA GLU A 74 15.98 -16.58 -7.98
C GLU A 74 14.48 -16.83 -8.10
N TYR A 75 13.94 -16.60 -9.29
CA TYR A 75 12.57 -16.94 -9.66
C TYR A 75 12.60 -18.13 -10.62
N LYS A 76 11.95 -19.23 -10.26
CA LYS A 76 12.12 -20.54 -10.91
C LYS A 76 10.81 -21.15 -11.35
N SER A 77 10.84 -21.93 -12.41
CA SER A 77 9.79 -22.88 -12.78
C SER A 77 10.39 -24.27 -12.87
N GLY A 78 10.14 -25.09 -11.84
CA GLY A 78 10.88 -26.34 -11.65
C GLY A 78 12.38 -26.08 -11.52
N ASN A 79 13.17 -26.59 -12.45
CA ASN A 79 14.63 -26.41 -12.45
C ASN A 79 15.11 -25.23 -13.31
N GLU A 80 14.22 -24.57 -14.04
CA GLU A 80 14.57 -23.43 -14.90
C GLU A 80 14.58 -22.13 -14.08
N VAL A 81 15.68 -21.36 -14.18
CA VAL A 81 15.77 -20.02 -13.60
C VAL A 81 15.24 -19.02 -14.61
N LEU A 82 14.12 -18.38 -14.29
CA LEU A 82 13.43 -17.40 -15.13
C LEU A 82 13.98 -15.98 -14.94
N ALA A 83 14.39 -15.65 -13.71
CA ALA A 83 14.95 -14.37 -13.36
C ALA A 83 15.83 -14.48 -12.12
N VAL A 84 16.85 -13.61 -12.04
CA VAL A 84 17.69 -13.45 -10.85
C VAL A 84 17.71 -11.98 -10.47
N VAL A 85 17.39 -11.66 -9.23
CA VAL A 85 17.59 -10.33 -8.64
C VAL A 85 18.76 -10.39 -7.69
N ASN A 86 19.78 -9.57 -7.95
CA ASN A 86 20.95 -9.41 -7.09
C ASN A 86 20.91 -8.05 -6.40
N PHE A 87 21.06 -8.07 -5.09
CA PHE A 87 21.31 -6.90 -4.25
C PHE A 87 22.81 -6.89 -3.95
N GLU A 88 23.53 -5.86 -4.40
CA GLU A 88 24.97 -5.74 -4.17
C GLU A 88 25.31 -4.44 -3.42
N THR A 89 26.38 -4.48 -2.64
CA THR A 89 26.82 -3.42 -1.70
C THR A 89 27.31 -2.14 -2.36
N ASN A 90 27.34 -2.08 -3.69
CA ASN A 90 27.99 -1.05 -4.50
C ASN A 90 27.08 0.21 -4.64
N SER A 91 26.64 0.76 -3.52
CA SER A 91 26.27 2.18 -3.31
C SER A 91 25.09 2.82 -4.04
N ASN A 92 24.35 2.16 -4.93
CA ASN A 92 23.47 2.91 -5.86
C ASN A 92 21.96 2.80 -5.63
N GLU A 93 21.51 2.39 -4.43
CA GLU A 93 20.08 2.27 -4.10
C GLU A 93 19.28 1.47 -5.14
N ASN A 94 19.95 0.56 -5.87
CA ASN A 94 19.44 -0.20 -7.00
C ASN A 94 19.66 -1.70 -6.77
N ALA A 95 18.97 -2.51 -7.55
CA ALA A 95 19.21 -3.93 -7.68
C ALA A 95 19.35 -4.30 -9.15
N SER A 96 20.14 -5.33 -9.42
CA SER A 96 20.35 -5.88 -10.76
C SER A 96 19.34 -6.99 -11.03
N LEU A 97 18.73 -6.98 -12.20
CA LEU A 97 17.84 -8.01 -12.71
C LEU A 97 18.48 -8.67 -13.92
N ILE A 98 18.69 -9.98 -13.84
CA ILE A 98 19.16 -10.81 -14.94
C ILE A 98 18.00 -11.65 -15.46
N GLN A 99 17.62 -11.45 -16.72
CA GLN A 99 16.61 -12.26 -17.41
C GLN A 99 17.06 -12.54 -18.84
N ASN A 100 16.96 -13.79 -19.28
CA ASN A 100 17.38 -14.22 -20.62
C ASN A 100 18.82 -13.83 -20.97
N GLY A 101 19.72 -13.84 -19.98
CA GLY A 101 21.13 -13.43 -20.13
C GLY A 101 21.36 -11.92 -20.24
N ILE A 102 20.32 -11.09 -20.10
CA ILE A 102 20.41 -9.62 -20.13
C ILE A 102 20.36 -9.11 -18.69
N SER A 103 21.35 -8.31 -18.31
CA SER A 103 21.36 -7.59 -17.03
C SER A 103 20.79 -6.19 -17.20
N THR A 104 19.83 -5.83 -16.35
CA THR A 104 19.26 -4.50 -16.21
C THR A 104 19.29 -4.09 -14.74
N GLU A 105 19.01 -2.82 -14.45
CA GLU A 105 18.94 -2.32 -13.08
C GLU A 105 17.59 -1.65 -12.84
N PHE A 106 17.11 -1.70 -11.59
CA PHE A 106 15.99 -0.91 -11.13
C PHE A 106 16.27 -0.30 -9.75
N ASP A 107 15.81 0.93 -9.55
CA ASP A 107 15.97 1.60 -8.27
C ASP A 107 15.08 0.96 -7.19
N LEU A 108 15.64 0.74 -6.01
CA LEU A 108 14.93 0.31 -4.81
C LEU A 108 14.29 1.51 -4.11
N LYS A 109 14.87 2.71 -4.25
CA LYS A 109 14.24 3.96 -3.81
C LYS A 109 13.74 4.75 -5.01
N LYS A 110 12.45 5.07 -5.00
CA LYS A 110 11.81 5.82 -6.09
C LYS A 110 10.95 6.94 -5.57
N LYS A 111 10.80 7.97 -6.40
CA LYS A 111 9.76 8.97 -6.26
C LYS A 111 9.12 9.19 -7.62
N LYS A 112 7.83 8.89 -7.74
CA LYS A 112 7.07 9.21 -8.96
C LYS A 112 7.00 10.73 -9.13
N GLN A 113 7.18 11.22 -10.35
CA GLN A 113 7.11 12.66 -10.61
C GLN A 113 5.77 13.23 -10.15
N GLY A 114 5.81 14.32 -9.37
CA GLY A 114 4.61 14.93 -8.79
C GLY A 114 4.02 14.18 -7.58
N SER A 115 4.52 12.99 -7.22
CA SER A 115 4.07 12.27 -6.03
C SER A 115 4.56 12.96 -4.75
N LYS A 116 3.69 12.98 -3.74
CA LYS A 116 4.03 13.42 -2.38
C LYS A 116 4.66 12.30 -1.55
N TYR A 117 4.80 11.11 -2.13
CA TYR A 117 5.36 9.94 -1.47
C TYR A 117 6.73 9.61 -2.05
N LYS A 118 7.66 9.19 -1.17
CA LYS A 118 8.83 8.41 -1.56
C LYS A 118 8.52 6.94 -1.26
N LYS A 119 8.99 6.03 -2.11
CA LYS A 119 8.80 4.60 -1.92
C LYS A 119 10.13 3.85 -1.88
N VAL A 120 10.13 2.77 -1.12
CA VAL A 120 11.25 1.85 -0.95
C VAL A 120 10.74 0.44 -1.28
N ILE A 121 11.23 -0.14 -2.36
CA ILE A 121 10.99 -1.53 -2.75
C ILE A 121 11.88 -2.39 -1.85
N ILE A 122 11.26 -3.14 -0.95
CA ILE A 122 11.94 -4.10 -0.07
C ILE A 122 12.11 -5.41 -0.79
N LYS A 123 11.00 -5.92 -1.32
CA LYS A 123 10.96 -7.13 -2.15
C LYS A 123 10.52 -6.73 -3.56
N PRO A 124 11.23 -7.17 -4.63
CA PRO A 124 10.92 -6.78 -6.00
C PRO A 124 9.45 -7.04 -6.34
N LEU A 125 8.85 -6.11 -7.07
CA LEU A 125 7.47 -6.30 -7.54
C LEU A 125 7.46 -7.26 -8.72
N VAL A 126 6.69 -8.34 -8.62
CA VAL A 126 6.58 -9.35 -9.67
C VAL A 126 5.24 -9.23 -10.35
N LYS A 127 5.26 -9.16 -11.68
CA LYS A 127 4.07 -9.32 -12.52
C LYS A 127 4.27 -10.48 -13.46
N THR A 128 3.21 -11.24 -13.70
CA THR A 128 3.19 -12.31 -14.68
C THR A 128 2.31 -11.94 -15.86
N ASP A 129 2.63 -12.43 -17.06
CA ASP A 129 1.88 -12.07 -18.27
C ASP A 129 0.48 -12.73 -18.29
N ASP A 130 0.31 -13.84 -17.56
CA ASP A 130 -0.97 -14.50 -17.33
C ASP A 130 -1.85 -13.84 -16.24
N CYS A 131 -1.40 -12.73 -15.66
CA CYS A 131 -2.10 -12.03 -14.59
C CYS A 131 -2.15 -10.51 -14.79
N ASP A 132 -3.33 -9.91 -14.58
CA ASP A 132 -3.51 -8.46 -14.72
C ASP A 132 -2.89 -7.64 -13.58
N TYR A 133 -2.50 -8.31 -12.49
CA TYR A 133 -2.02 -7.70 -11.24
C TYR A 133 -0.52 -7.92 -11.02
N ILE A 134 0.05 -7.09 -10.14
CA ILE A 134 1.31 -7.42 -9.49
C ILE A 134 0.97 -8.47 -8.44
N VAL A 135 1.60 -9.63 -8.54
CA VAL A 135 1.27 -10.83 -7.76
C VAL A 135 2.14 -11.02 -6.52
N ALA A 136 3.25 -10.29 -6.44
CA ALA A 136 4.15 -10.33 -5.29
C ALA A 136 5.00 -9.06 -5.18
N GLY A 137 5.56 -8.87 -3.99
CA GLY A 137 6.52 -7.81 -3.70
C GLY A 137 6.05 -6.91 -2.56
N ILE A 138 6.99 -6.16 -1.99
CA ILE A 138 6.75 -5.38 -0.78
C ILE A 138 7.33 -3.98 -0.95
N ILE A 139 6.51 -2.96 -0.73
CA ILE A 139 6.90 -1.55 -0.80
C ILE A 139 6.60 -0.86 0.53
N LYS A 140 7.56 -0.10 1.05
CA LYS A 140 7.30 0.93 2.07
C LYS A 140 7.14 2.29 1.43
N TYR A 141 6.11 3.01 1.84
CA TYR A 141 5.87 4.38 1.46
C TYR A 141 6.11 5.31 2.65
N PHE A 142 6.67 6.47 2.33
CA PHE A 142 6.95 7.52 3.28
C PHE A 142 6.52 8.86 2.69
N ASP A 143 6.21 9.82 3.56
CA ASP A 143 5.99 11.19 3.13
C ASP A 143 7.31 11.78 2.60
N TYR A 144 7.27 12.40 1.42
CA TYR A 144 8.46 12.94 0.79
C TYR A 144 9.06 14.13 1.56
N LYS A 145 8.23 14.95 2.21
CA LYS A 145 8.68 16.18 2.88
C LYS A 145 9.20 15.90 4.28
N THR A 146 8.45 15.11 5.05
CA THR A 146 8.78 14.85 6.47
C THR A 146 9.63 13.60 6.64
N GLY A 147 9.63 12.70 5.66
CA GLY A 147 10.26 11.40 5.76
C GLY A 147 9.51 10.39 6.62
N ALA A 148 8.33 10.74 7.14
CA ALA A 148 7.54 9.88 8.01
C ALA A 148 7.08 8.60 7.29
N TYR A 149 7.18 7.46 7.98
CA TYR A 149 6.62 6.19 7.50
C TYR A 149 5.09 6.29 7.44
N LEU A 150 4.52 5.94 6.27
CA LEU A 150 3.08 6.04 6.02
C LEU A 150 2.43 4.67 5.96
N ALA A 151 3.01 3.75 5.18
CA ALA A 151 2.44 2.44 4.99
C ALA A 151 3.44 1.44 4.39
N THR A 152 3.21 0.16 4.64
CA THR A 152 3.77 -0.95 3.87
C THR A 152 2.66 -1.57 3.04
N ILE A 153 2.94 -1.85 1.77
CA ILE A 153 2.08 -2.63 0.88
C ILE A 153 2.76 -3.95 0.58
N ASP A 154 2.06 -5.04 0.83
CA ASP A 154 2.40 -6.39 0.44
C ASP A 154 1.45 -6.82 -0.69
N TYR A 155 1.99 -7.08 -1.87
CA TYR A 155 1.23 -7.47 -3.07
C TYR A 155 0.95 -8.97 -3.15
N GLY A 156 1.34 -9.74 -2.13
CA GLY A 156 1.08 -11.17 -2.07
C GLY A 156 2.31 -12.03 -2.33
N ASN A 157 2.05 -13.26 -2.71
CA ASN A 157 3.01 -14.36 -2.66
C ASN A 157 3.30 -15.02 -4.02
N GLY A 158 2.84 -14.43 -5.12
CA GLY A 158 2.98 -14.96 -6.48
C GLY A 158 1.74 -15.68 -7.00
N THR A 159 0.68 -15.81 -6.19
CA THR A 159 -0.64 -16.25 -6.66
C THR A 159 -1.27 -15.16 -7.51
N CYS A 160 -1.83 -15.52 -8.66
CA CYS A 160 -2.59 -14.55 -9.46
C CYS A 160 -3.95 -14.28 -8.80
N ASP A 161 -4.00 -13.20 -8.05
CA ASP A 161 -5.22 -12.63 -7.51
C ASP A 161 -5.11 -11.10 -7.41
N GLU A 162 -6.24 -10.45 -7.14
CA GLU A 162 -6.32 -9.00 -7.06
C GLU A 162 -5.96 -8.43 -5.67
N TRP A 163 -5.53 -9.26 -4.71
CA TRP A 163 -5.46 -8.87 -3.30
C TRP A 163 -4.08 -8.35 -2.90
N ALA A 164 -4.09 -7.22 -2.19
CA ALA A 164 -2.91 -6.69 -1.53
C ALA A 164 -3.24 -6.32 -0.08
N THR A 165 -2.23 -6.28 0.78
CA THR A 165 -2.36 -5.92 2.18
C THR A 165 -1.62 -4.63 2.48
N LYS A 166 -2.33 -3.64 3.01
CA LYS A 166 -1.76 -2.39 3.52
C LYS A 166 -1.63 -2.46 5.03
N THR A 167 -0.47 -2.12 5.55
CA THR A 167 -0.21 -1.93 6.99
C THR A 167 0.29 -0.51 7.24
N TRP A 168 -0.17 0.14 8.30
CA TRP A 168 0.19 1.53 8.62
C TRP A 168 0.39 1.75 10.13
N PRO A 169 1.23 2.71 10.52
CA PRO A 169 1.46 3.03 11.93
C PRO A 169 0.33 3.90 12.49
N ALA A 170 0.24 3.95 13.81
CA ALA A 170 -0.55 4.98 14.49
C ALA A 170 0.07 6.35 14.22
N GLY A 171 -0.76 7.40 14.20
CA GLY A 171 -0.25 8.73 13.92
C GLY A 171 -1.25 9.83 14.25
N SER A 172 -0.79 11.06 14.04
CA SER A 172 -1.57 12.27 14.28
C SER A 172 -1.19 13.38 13.31
N GLU A 173 -2.18 14.17 12.89
CA GLU A 173 -1.99 15.37 12.08
C GLU A 173 -2.96 16.45 12.56
N GLY A 174 -2.43 17.50 13.22
CA GLY A 174 -3.25 18.47 13.95
C GLY A 174 -4.06 17.78 15.05
N ASP A 175 -5.37 18.07 15.10
CA ASP A 175 -6.29 17.45 16.07
C ASP A 175 -6.75 16.03 15.68
N LYS A 176 -6.32 15.53 14.50
CA LYS A 176 -6.68 14.20 14.03
C LYS A 176 -5.67 13.18 14.54
N THR A 177 -6.18 12.04 14.99
CA THR A 177 -5.38 10.87 15.36
C THR A 177 -5.95 9.63 14.69
N TRP A 178 -5.10 8.64 14.43
CA TRP A 178 -5.51 7.34 13.92
C TRP A 178 -4.69 6.23 14.57
N SER A 179 -5.31 5.06 14.71
CA SER A 179 -4.65 3.87 15.21
C SER A 179 -3.84 3.19 14.10
N ALA A 180 -2.78 2.48 14.50
CA ALA A 180 -2.11 1.53 13.62
C ALA A 180 -3.12 0.49 13.15
N GLY A 181 -2.90 -0.06 11.96
CA GLY A 181 -3.82 -1.03 11.41
C GLY A 181 -3.27 -1.78 10.22
N THR A 182 -4.06 -2.76 9.79
CA THR A 182 -3.83 -3.53 8.58
C THR A 182 -5.16 -3.72 7.86
N LYS A 183 -5.13 -3.77 6.52
CA LYS A 183 -6.30 -3.98 5.68
C LYS A 183 -5.89 -4.66 4.38
N THR A 184 -6.55 -5.75 4.08
CA THR A 184 -6.53 -6.36 2.74
C THR A 184 -7.55 -5.66 1.85
N PHE A 185 -7.18 -5.42 0.59
CA PHE A 185 -8.00 -4.70 -0.38
C PHE A 185 -7.76 -5.27 -1.79
N SER A 186 -8.75 -5.09 -2.66
CA SER A 186 -8.62 -5.43 -4.08
C SER A 186 -7.96 -4.27 -4.83
N LEU A 187 -6.97 -4.60 -5.67
CA LEU A 187 -6.28 -3.64 -6.53
C LEU A 187 -7.25 -2.98 -7.52
N ASP A 188 -8.31 -3.65 -7.95
CA ASP A 188 -9.33 -3.06 -8.84
C ASP A 188 -10.16 -1.98 -8.17
N GLU A 189 -10.51 -2.17 -6.89
CA GLU A 189 -11.18 -1.13 -6.11
C GLU A 189 -10.30 0.13 -6.04
N TRP A 190 -8.98 -0.03 -6.06
CA TRP A 190 -8.06 1.10 -5.94
C TRP A 190 -7.67 1.70 -7.30
N LYS A 191 -7.64 0.92 -8.39
CA LYS A 191 -7.48 1.41 -9.77
C LYS A 191 -8.68 2.25 -10.23
N SER A 192 -9.89 1.86 -9.85
CA SER A 192 -11.14 2.57 -10.19
C SER A 192 -11.38 3.83 -9.34
N GLY A 193 -10.49 4.13 -8.41
CA GLY A 193 -10.66 5.20 -7.45
C GLY A 193 -11.81 4.97 -6.47
N GLY A 194 -12.05 3.71 -6.08
CA GLY A 194 -13.12 3.32 -5.15
C GLY A 194 -14.53 3.43 -5.74
N LYS A 195 -14.67 3.63 -7.05
CA LYS A 195 -15.96 3.64 -7.74
C LYS A 195 -16.27 2.23 -8.23
N LYS A 196 -17.13 1.52 -7.50
CA LYS A 196 -17.84 0.36 -8.03
C LYS A 196 -18.91 0.81 -9.00
#